data_AF-A0A8J4BDF0-F1
#
_entry.id   AF-A0A8J4BDF0-F1
#
_cell.length_a   1.000
_cell.length_b   1.000
_cell.length_c   1.000
_cell.angle_alpha   90.00
_cell.angle_beta   90.00
_cell.angle_gamma   90.00
#
_symmetry.space_group_name_H-M   'P 1'
#
loop_
_entity.id
_entity.type
_entity.pdbx_description
1 polymer ?
#
loop_
_entity_poly.entity_id
_entity_poly.type
_entity_poly.pdbx_seq_one_letter_code
_entity_poly.pdbx_strand_id
1 'polypeptide(L)'
;MLCLHGLPMLCNDVSRQQGADRHEDALQPAFYRRVQDVWPYDAIITSPWLAVLDLALPLATFFAPIVAMHVPSHAVTNAHAVRRGYLQKLAEVGRLALMMGLPNKGQRGLWIVVFATHTLKGSIPCKDTAGKGAWVLS
;
A
#
# COMPACT_ATOMS: atom_id res chain seq x y z
N MET A 1 2.09 -15.95 -2.62
CA MET A 1 2.53 -15.19 -3.82
C MET A 1 1.31 -14.95 -4.68
N LEU A 2 1.00 -13.70 -5.07
CA LEU A 2 -0.17 -13.42 -5.92
C LEU A 2 -0.06 -14.07 -7.30
N CYS A 3 1.17 -14.31 -7.80
CA CYS A 3 1.43 -15.12 -9.00
C CYS A 3 0.83 -16.54 -8.93
N LEU A 4 0.78 -17.15 -7.73
CA LEU A 4 0.18 -18.48 -7.53
C LEU A 4 -1.34 -18.47 -7.71
N HIS A 5 -1.96 -17.29 -7.72
CA HIS A 5 -3.38 -17.08 -7.99
C HIS A 5 -3.62 -16.59 -9.42
N GLY A 6 -2.63 -16.69 -10.32
CA GLY A 6 -2.75 -16.28 -11.72
C GLY A 6 -2.78 -14.76 -11.94
N LEU A 7 -2.48 -13.97 -10.90
CA LEU A 7 -2.40 -12.53 -11.03
C LEU A 7 -1.03 -12.14 -11.61
N PRO A 8 -0.99 -11.42 -12.73
CA PRO A 8 0.27 -10.95 -13.28
C PRO A 8 0.90 -9.93 -12.33
N MET A 9 2.22 -10.03 -12.17
CA MET A 9 2.98 -9.15 -11.30
C MET A 9 4.24 -8.66 -12.00
N LEU A 10 4.60 -7.41 -11.74
CA LEU A 10 5.94 -6.88 -11.98
C LEU A 10 6.55 -6.54 -10.63
N CYS A 11 7.68 -7.17 -10.32
CA CYS A 11 8.41 -6.98 -9.07
C CYS A 11 9.53 -5.95 -9.27
N ASN A 12 9.64 -4.98 -8.36
CA ASN A 12 10.73 -4.02 -8.31
C ASN A 12 11.32 -3.96 -6.91
N ASP A 13 12.64 -4.03 -6.81
CA ASP A 13 13.37 -3.80 -5.56
C ASP A 13 14.68 -3.07 -5.86
N VAL A 14 14.93 -1.93 -5.20
CA VAL A 14 16.16 -1.15 -5.43
C VAL A 14 17.43 -1.96 -5.11
N SER A 15 17.32 -2.95 -4.22
CA SER A 15 18.41 -3.88 -3.93
C SER A 15 18.55 -4.91 -5.04
N ARG A 16 19.72 -4.94 -5.67
CA ARG A 16 20.10 -5.97 -6.65
C ARG A 16 20.30 -7.36 -6.04
N GLN A 17 20.23 -7.48 -4.72
CA GLN A 17 20.33 -8.77 -4.02
C GLN A 17 18.99 -9.50 -3.94
N GLN A 18 17.88 -8.80 -4.19
CA GLN A 18 16.54 -9.38 -4.19
C GLN A 18 16.19 -9.88 -5.59
N GLY A 19 15.44 -10.98 -5.68
CA GLY A 19 14.90 -11.45 -6.96
C GLY A 19 13.75 -10.56 -7.42
N ALA A 20 14.03 -9.55 -8.25
CA ALA A 20 13.04 -8.63 -8.81
C ALA A 20 13.22 -8.47 -10.32
N ASP A 21 12.15 -8.16 -11.05
CA ASP A 21 12.19 -7.91 -12.50
C ASP A 21 12.92 -6.60 -12.82
N ARG A 22 12.89 -5.65 -11.88
CA ARG A 22 13.52 -4.34 -11.99
C ARG A 22 14.20 -3.93 -10.68
N HIS A 23 15.21 -3.07 -10.81
CA HIS A 23 15.99 -2.52 -9.71
C HIS A 23 16.05 -1.00 -9.75
N GLU A 24 14.89 -0.37 -9.81
CA GLU A 24 14.74 1.08 -9.95
C GLU A 24 14.28 1.72 -8.63
N ASP A 25 14.61 2.99 -8.46
CA ASP A 25 14.16 3.77 -7.30
C ASP A 25 12.67 4.11 -7.43
N ALA A 26 11.85 3.51 -6.57
CA ALA A 26 10.41 3.73 -6.52
C ALA A 26 10.02 5.13 -6.03
N LEU A 27 10.96 5.96 -5.56
CA LEU A 27 10.71 7.36 -5.24
C LEU A 27 10.78 8.27 -6.48
N GLN A 28 11.23 7.75 -7.63
CA GLN A 28 11.29 8.52 -8.88
C GLN A 28 9.95 8.46 -9.63
N PRO A 29 9.26 9.57 -9.88
CA PRO A 29 8.02 9.56 -10.68
C PRO A 29 8.19 8.95 -12.08
N ALA A 30 9.39 9.07 -12.66
CA ALA A 30 9.73 8.51 -13.95
C ALA A 30 9.73 6.96 -13.97
N PHE A 31 9.90 6.30 -12.81
CA PHE A 31 9.73 4.86 -12.70
C PHE A 31 8.28 4.49 -13.02
N TYR A 32 7.32 5.07 -12.31
CA TYR A 32 5.90 4.72 -12.45
C TYR A 32 5.37 4.97 -13.87
N ARG A 33 5.74 6.10 -14.49
CA ARG A 33 5.33 6.42 -15.87
C ARG A 33 5.85 5.37 -16.85
N ARG A 34 7.15 5.06 -16.81
CA ARG A 34 7.75 4.04 -17.69
C ARG A 34 7.18 2.65 -17.45
N VAL A 35 6.80 2.32 -16.22
CA VAL A 35 6.11 1.06 -15.94
C VAL A 35 4.71 1.08 -16.56
N GLN A 36 3.93 2.14 -16.36
CA GLN A 36 2.58 2.26 -16.93
C GLN A 36 2.57 2.22 -18.46
N ASP A 37 3.57 2.82 -19.11
CA ASP A 37 3.70 2.83 -20.57
C ASP A 37 3.88 1.42 -21.15
N VAL A 38 4.49 0.52 -20.38
CA VAL A 38 4.78 -0.86 -20.80
C VAL A 38 3.77 -1.85 -20.23
N TRP A 39 3.24 -1.57 -19.05
CA TRP A 39 2.41 -2.46 -18.26
C TRP A 39 1.39 -1.66 -17.43
N PRO A 40 0.15 -1.52 -17.90
CA PRO A 40 -0.93 -0.94 -17.09
C PRO A 40 -1.16 -1.78 -15.82
N TYR A 41 -1.27 -1.13 -14.67
CA TYR A 41 -1.51 -1.80 -13.38
C TYR A 41 -2.60 -1.08 -12.58
N ASP A 42 -3.39 -1.86 -11.84
CA ASP A 42 -4.46 -1.35 -10.98
C ASP A 42 -4.01 -1.10 -9.54
N ALA A 43 -2.88 -1.72 -9.14
CA ALA A 43 -2.44 -1.70 -7.76
C ALA A 43 -0.92 -1.65 -7.59
N ILE A 44 -0.48 -0.94 -6.55
CA ILE A 44 0.88 -1.02 -6.01
C ILE A 44 0.82 -1.68 -4.64
N ILE A 45 1.62 -2.72 -4.43
CA ILE A 45 1.75 -3.43 -3.17
C ILE A 45 3.21 -3.41 -2.76
N THR A 46 3.53 -2.85 -1.60
CA THR A 46 4.94 -2.66 -1.19
C THR A 46 5.13 -2.62 0.33
N SER A 47 6.37 -2.83 0.77
CA SER A 47 6.83 -2.65 2.15
C SER A 47 7.95 -1.60 2.13
N PRO A 48 7.63 -0.30 2.08
CA PRO A 48 8.65 0.73 1.91
C PRO A 48 9.51 0.84 3.17
N TRP A 49 10.71 1.38 3.01
CA TRP A 49 11.49 1.80 4.17
C TRP A 49 10.72 2.90 4.92
N LEU A 50 10.55 2.73 6.24
CA LEU A 50 9.71 3.62 7.04
C LEU A 50 10.15 5.10 6.97
N ALA A 51 11.45 5.35 6.80
CA ALA A 51 12.00 6.70 6.68
C ALA A 51 11.45 7.48 5.47
N VAL A 52 10.97 6.79 4.44
CA VAL A 52 10.43 7.40 3.22
C VAL A 52 8.93 7.24 3.09
N LEU A 53 8.24 6.69 4.11
CA LEU A 53 6.79 6.41 4.03
C LEU A 53 5.96 7.65 3.70
N ASP A 54 6.32 8.79 4.29
CA ASP A 54 5.60 10.06 4.11
C ASP A 54 5.77 10.66 2.71
N LEU A 55 6.75 10.17 1.93
CA LEU A 55 6.92 10.49 0.52
C LEU A 55 6.34 9.39 -0.37
N ALA A 56 6.64 8.13 -0.06
CA ALA A 56 6.28 6.97 -0.85
C ALA A 56 4.76 6.80 -0.96
N LEU A 57 4.02 6.97 0.15
CA LEU A 57 2.57 6.78 0.16
C LEU A 57 1.85 7.78 -0.74
N PRO A 58 1.99 9.12 -0.58
CA PRO A 58 1.33 10.06 -1.47
C PRO A 58 1.78 9.89 -2.93
N LEU A 59 3.07 9.64 -3.16
CA LEU A 59 3.59 9.41 -4.50
C LEU A 59 2.93 8.20 -5.17
N ALA A 60 2.90 7.04 -4.51
CA ALA A 60 2.27 5.84 -5.05
C ALA A 60 0.77 6.07 -5.34
N THR A 61 0.07 6.82 -4.47
CA THR A 61 -1.36 7.11 -4.68
C THR A 61 -1.65 8.05 -5.86
N PHE A 62 -0.62 8.73 -6.37
CA PHE A 62 -0.72 9.50 -7.62
C PHE A 62 -0.69 8.59 -8.85
N PHE A 63 -0.05 7.42 -8.75
CA PHE A 63 0.21 6.53 -9.89
C PHE A 63 -0.61 5.25 -9.90
N ALA A 64 -1.26 4.86 -8.79
CA ALA A 64 -2.10 3.66 -8.75
C ALA A 64 -3.51 3.95 -8.23
N PRO A 65 -4.55 3.33 -8.82
CA PRO A 65 -5.89 3.31 -8.25
C PRO A 65 -5.95 2.73 -6.83
N ILE A 66 -5.10 1.73 -6.55
CA ILE A 66 -5.04 1.06 -5.26
C ILE A 66 -3.59 1.01 -4.78
N VAL A 67 -3.32 1.42 -3.55
CA VAL A 67 -2.00 1.34 -2.93
C VAL A 67 -2.13 0.61 -1.61
N ALA A 68 -1.39 -0.49 -1.46
CA ALA A 68 -1.30 -1.24 -0.21
C ALA A 68 0.14 -1.22 0.31
N MET A 69 0.36 -0.55 1.43
CA MET A 69 1.67 -0.46 2.09
C MET A 69 1.66 -1.22 3.41
N HIS A 70 2.53 -2.22 3.51
CA HIS A 70 2.78 -2.90 4.77
C HIS A 70 3.79 -2.11 5.59
N VAL A 71 3.42 -1.77 6.81
CA VAL A 71 4.24 -1.00 7.74
C VAL A 71 4.17 -1.60 9.14
N PRO A 72 5.16 -1.36 10.00
CA PRO A 72 5.03 -1.63 11.42
C PRO A 72 3.81 -0.90 12.00
N SER A 73 3.03 -1.52 12.91
CA SER A 73 1.82 -0.87 13.45
C SER A 73 2.07 0.52 14.05
N HIS A 74 3.24 0.73 14.68
CA HIS A 74 3.60 2.03 15.28
C HIS A 74 3.72 3.16 14.25
N ALA A 75 3.94 2.84 12.97
CA ALA A 75 3.96 3.82 11.89
C ALA A 75 2.62 4.54 11.73
N VAL A 76 1.53 3.92 12.21
CA VAL A 76 0.16 4.47 12.21
C VAL A 76 -0.28 4.84 13.62
N THR A 77 -0.14 3.93 14.60
CA THR A 77 -0.66 4.16 15.96
C THR A 77 0.11 5.22 16.73
N ASN A 78 1.39 5.42 16.42
CA ASN A 78 2.24 6.47 16.97
C ASN A 78 2.80 7.39 15.88
N ALA A 79 1.97 7.68 14.87
CA ALA A 79 2.35 8.56 13.77
C ALA A 79 2.58 10.01 14.23
N HIS A 80 3.61 10.66 13.69
CA HIS A 80 3.81 12.10 13.79
C HIS A 80 2.63 12.89 13.18
N ALA A 81 2.47 14.15 13.59
CA ALA A 81 1.30 14.97 13.25
C ALA A 81 1.01 15.05 11.74
N VAL A 82 2.04 15.17 10.91
CA VAL A 82 1.90 15.27 9.45
C VAL A 82 1.28 14.00 8.85
N ARG A 83 1.86 12.84 9.16
CA ARG A 83 1.34 11.53 8.70
C ARG A 83 -0.08 11.29 9.22
N ARG A 84 -0.32 11.58 10.49
CA ARG A 84 -1.65 11.44 11.10
C ARG A 84 -2.67 12.29 10.36
N GLY A 85 -2.37 13.56 10.10
CA GLY A 85 -3.24 14.46 9.35
C GLY A 85 -3.49 13.98 7.92
N TYR A 86 -2.48 13.42 7.25
CA TYR A 86 -2.67 12.85 5.92
C TYR A 86 -3.60 11.62 5.93
N LEU A 87 -3.37 10.67 6.84
CA LEU A 87 -4.20 9.49 6.97
C LEU A 87 -5.64 9.84 7.38
N GLN A 88 -5.81 10.79 8.30
CA GLN A 88 -7.12 11.26 8.72
C GLN A 88 -7.89 11.88 7.54
N LYS A 89 -7.28 12.74 6.73
CA LYS A 89 -7.93 13.30 5.54
C LYS A 89 -8.38 12.21 4.56
N LEU A 90 -7.56 11.17 4.35
CA LEU A 90 -7.95 10.03 3.51
C LEU A 90 -9.11 9.23 4.12
N ALA A 91 -9.18 9.11 5.44
CA ALA A 91 -10.28 8.46 6.14
C ALA A 91 -11.59 9.25 6.01
N GLU A 92 -11.53 10.57 6.23
CA GLU A 92 -12.67 11.50 6.14
C GLU A 92 -13.35 11.45 4.76
N VAL A 93 -12.57 11.32 3.68
CA VAL A 93 -13.11 11.18 2.32
C VAL A 93 -13.38 9.73 1.90
N GLY A 94 -13.34 8.79 2.85
CA GLY A 94 -13.68 7.39 2.62
C GLY A 94 -12.69 6.62 1.73
N ARG A 95 -11.44 7.07 1.61
CA ARG A 95 -10.41 6.47 0.74
C ARG A 95 -9.41 5.57 1.48
N LEU A 96 -9.38 5.60 2.81
CA LEU A 96 -8.45 4.80 3.62
C LEU A 96 -9.11 3.52 4.16
N ALA A 97 -8.38 2.41 4.14
CA ALA A 97 -8.63 1.22 4.95
C ALA A 97 -7.36 0.79 5.68
N LEU A 98 -7.49 0.32 6.92
CA LEU A 98 -6.41 -0.23 7.71
C LEU A 98 -6.69 -1.71 7.96
N MET A 99 -5.79 -2.59 7.53
CA MET A 99 -5.95 -4.04 7.72
C MET A 99 -4.87 -4.57 8.67
N MET A 100 -5.32 -5.30 9.69
CA MET A 100 -4.47 -6.00 10.64
C MET A 100 -4.46 -7.50 10.34
N GLY A 101 -3.41 -8.20 10.76
CA GLY A 101 -3.47 -9.66 10.90
C GLY A 101 -3.10 -10.48 9.67
N LEU A 102 -2.18 -10.02 8.82
CA LEU A 102 -1.45 -10.99 8.01
C LEU A 102 -0.56 -11.86 8.90
N PRO A 103 -0.50 -13.18 8.66
CA PRO A 103 0.25 -14.09 9.52
C PRO A 103 1.74 -13.79 9.37
N ASN A 104 2.33 -13.18 10.38
CA ASN A 104 3.79 -13.11 10.47
C ASN A 104 4.27 -13.36 11.90
N LYS A 105 5.37 -14.10 11.97
CA LYS A 105 5.99 -14.65 13.18
C LYS A 105 6.61 -13.53 14.06
N GLY A 106 5.78 -12.76 14.76
CA GLY A 106 6.21 -11.94 15.90
C GLY A 106 6.22 -10.42 15.72
N GLN A 107 6.06 -9.88 14.51
CA GLN A 107 5.85 -8.44 14.32
C GLN A 107 4.41 -8.13 13.92
N ARG A 108 3.73 -7.30 14.72
CA ARG A 108 2.41 -6.76 14.40
C ARG A 108 2.59 -5.74 13.27
N GLY A 109 2.37 -6.19 12.04
CA GLY A 109 2.30 -5.36 10.85
C GLY A 109 0.89 -4.85 10.62
N LEU A 110 0.77 -3.69 9.97
CA LEU A 110 -0.48 -3.10 9.54
C LEU A 110 -0.38 -2.78 8.04
N TRP A 111 -1.46 -2.98 7.31
CA TRP A 111 -1.58 -2.54 5.93
C TRP A 111 -2.35 -1.23 5.87
N ILE A 112 -1.69 -0.20 5.35
CA ILE A 112 -2.32 1.04 4.93
C ILE A 112 -2.79 0.81 3.48
N VAL A 113 -4.10 0.77 3.26
CA VAL A 113 -4.67 0.62 1.93
C VAL A 113 -5.38 1.90 1.54
N VAL A 114 -4.93 2.53 0.46
CA VAL A 114 -5.49 3.77 -0.07
C VAL A 114 -6.09 3.50 -1.44
N PHE A 115 -7.35 3.92 -1.60
CA PHE A 115 -8.08 3.85 -2.86
C PHE A 115 -8.11 5.22 -3.52
N ALA A 116 -8.12 5.28 -4.85
CA ALA A 116 -8.26 6.53 -5.59
C ALA A 116 -9.60 7.23 -5.28
N THR A 117 -10.66 6.46 -5.07
CA THR A 117 -11.99 6.97 -4.76
C THR A 117 -12.69 6.15 -3.66
N HIS A 118 -13.64 6.78 -2.97
CA HIS A 118 -14.55 6.09 -2.06
C HIS A 118 -15.33 4.97 -2.77
N THR A 119 -15.77 5.21 -4.01
CA THR A 119 -16.52 4.22 -4.79
C THR A 119 -15.69 2.97 -5.08
N LEU A 120 -14.40 3.13 -5.40
CA LEU A 120 -13.50 2.01 -5.62
C LEU A 120 -13.27 1.19 -4.34
N LYS A 121 -13.15 1.87 -3.19
CA LYS A 121 -13.12 1.19 -1.89
C LYS A 121 -14.40 0.37 -1.68
N GLY A 122 -15.56 0.96 -1.95
CA GLY A 122 -16.87 0.31 -1.79
C GLY A 122 -17.12 -0.87 -2.73
N SER A 123 -16.48 -0.90 -3.91
CA SER A 123 -16.62 -2.01 -4.86
C SER A 123 -15.83 -3.26 -4.50
N ILE A 124 -14.88 -3.16 -3.55
CA ILE A 124 -14.02 -4.29 -3.18
C ILE A 124 -14.64 -4.98 -1.96
N PRO A 125 -15.18 -6.19 -2.11
CA PRO A 125 -15.79 -6.90 -0.99
C PRO A 125 -14.73 -7.23 0.05
N CYS A 126 -14.86 -6.66 1.24
CA CYS A 126 -14.06 -7.06 2.40
C CYS A 126 -14.55 -8.44 2.84
N LYS A 127 -13.84 -9.50 2.42
CA LYS A 127 -14.04 -10.82 3.01
C LYS A 127 -13.39 -10.80 4.38
N ASP A 128 -14.22 -10.79 5.43
CA ASP A 128 -13.78 -11.04 6.81
C ASP A 128 -13.22 -12.46 6.89
N THR A 129 -11.93 -12.63 6.58
CA THR A 129 -11.27 -13.93 6.62
C THR A 129 -10.90 -14.37 8.04
N ALA A 130 -11.26 -13.58 9.07
CA ALA A 130 -10.86 -13.89 10.45
C ALA A 130 -11.81 -13.40 11.57
N GLY A 131 -13.09 -13.11 11.30
CA GLY A 131 -14.04 -12.70 12.37
C GLY A 131 -13.58 -11.52 13.23
N LYS A 132 -12.64 -10.72 12.72
CA LYS A 132 -12.06 -9.54 13.37
C LYS A 132 -12.29 -8.40 12.40
N GLY A 133 -13.40 -7.69 12.63
CA GLY A 133 -13.94 -6.69 11.72
C GLY A 133 -12.91 -5.68 11.25
N ALA A 134 -13.12 -5.20 10.02
CA ALA A 134 -12.40 -4.08 9.45
C ALA A 134 -12.57 -2.84 10.35
N TRP A 135 -11.50 -2.42 11.01
CA TRP A 135 -11.52 -1.22 11.84
C TRP A 135 -11.37 0.02 10.96
N VAL A 136 -12.40 0.87 11.01
CA VAL A 136 -12.40 2.24 10.51
C VAL A 136 -11.90 3.12 11.65
N LEU A 137 -10.89 3.95 11.38
CA LEU A 137 -10.68 5.14 12.21
C LEU A 137 -11.85 6.09 11.88
N SER A 138 -12.81 6.14 12.79
CA SER A 138 -13.84 7.19 12.87
C SER A 138 -13.20 8.56 13.01
#